data_AF-A0A2V5VV43-F1
#
_entry.id   AF-A0A2V5VV43-F1
#
_cell.length_a   1.000
_cell.length_b   1.000
_cell.length_c   1.000
_cell.angle_alpha   90.00
_cell.angle_beta   90.00
_cell.angle_gamma   90.00
#
_symmetry.space_group_name_H-M   'P 1'
#
loop_
_entity.id
_entity.type
_entity.pdbx_description
1 polymer ?
#
loop_
_entity_poly.entity_id
_entity_poly.type
_entity_poly.pdbx_seq_one_letter_code
_entity_poly.pdbx_strand_id
1 'polypeptide(L)'
;MSELTIVPSRERFAELAKQGNVIPVFVDFVADGETPASAFQKLDDGGYSFLFESAEQTEQSGRYSFLGFSPHLIIRGEDGEDPLAVLEKVMARF
;
A
#
# COMPACT_ATOMS: atom_id res chain seq x y z
N MET A 1 6.89 23.73 -9.70
CA MET A 1 6.37 22.51 -9.06
C MET A 1 5.07 22.19 -9.77
N SER A 2 4.93 21.01 -10.37
CA SER A 2 3.65 20.57 -10.93
C SER A 2 2.64 20.39 -9.80
N GLU A 3 1.40 20.77 -10.04
CA GLU A 3 0.31 20.61 -9.09
C GLU A 3 0.02 19.11 -8.92
N LEU A 4 0.15 18.58 -7.70
CA LEU A 4 -0.19 17.19 -7.39
C LEU A 4 -1.70 17.02 -7.53
N THR A 5 -2.13 16.16 -8.46
CA THR A 5 -3.54 15.87 -8.67
C THR A 5 -3.96 14.68 -7.82
N ILE A 6 -4.78 14.93 -6.80
CA ILE A 6 -5.35 13.89 -5.93
C ILE A 6 -6.47 13.16 -6.67
N VAL A 7 -6.40 11.83 -6.71
CA VAL A 7 -7.37 10.95 -7.36
C VAL A 7 -7.90 9.94 -6.34
N PRO A 8 -9.21 9.67 -6.29
CA PRO A 8 -10.29 10.36 -7.01
C PRO A 8 -10.56 11.77 -6.46
N SER A 9 -11.28 12.61 -7.23
CA SER A 9 -11.85 13.85 -6.69
C SER A 9 -12.81 13.54 -5.55
N ARG A 10 -13.11 14.53 -4.70
CA ARG A 10 -14.03 14.37 -3.57
C ARG A 10 -15.42 13.87 -4.02
N GLU A 11 -15.95 14.43 -5.09
CA GLU A 11 -17.25 14.04 -5.64
C GLU A 11 -17.21 12.60 -6.14
N ARG A 12 -16.12 12.22 -6.83
CA ARG A 12 -15.95 10.86 -7.32
C ARG A 12 -15.73 9.86 -6.18
N PHE A 13 -15.02 10.23 -5.12
CA PHE A 13 -14.90 9.43 -3.90
C PHE A 13 -16.28 9.13 -3.30
N ALA A 14 -17.13 10.14 -3.17
CA ALA A 14 -18.49 9.97 -2.63
C ALA A 14 -19.35 9.01 -3.48
N GLU A 15 -19.16 8.99 -4.80
CA GLU A 15 -19.84 8.03 -5.68
C GLU A 15 -19.26 6.61 -5.57
N LEU A 16 -17.94 6.46 -5.42
CA LEU A 16 -17.29 5.15 -5.23
C LEU A 16 -17.64 4.54 -3.86
N ALA A 17 -17.77 5.37 -2.82
CA ALA A 17 -18.15 4.94 -1.47
C ALA A 17 -19.56 4.33 -1.39
N LYS A 18 -20.40 4.52 -2.40
CA LYS A 18 -21.70 3.84 -2.52
C LYS A 18 -21.57 2.40 -3.04
N GLN A 19 -20.44 2.04 -3.64
CA GLN A 19 -20.19 0.74 -4.29
C GLN A 19 -19.29 -0.18 -3.46
N GLY A 20 -18.49 0.38 -2.55
CA GLY A 20 -17.60 -0.36 -1.66
C GLY A 20 -17.08 0.53 -0.53
N ASN A 21 -16.34 -0.06 0.41
CA ASN A 21 -15.82 0.59 1.61
C ASN A 21 -14.28 0.77 1.59
N VAL A 22 -13.60 0.22 0.59
CA VAL A 22 -12.16 0.43 0.34
C VAL A 22 -12.00 1.20 -0.95
N ILE A 23 -11.59 2.47 -0.84
CA ILE A 23 -11.39 3.37 -1.97
C ILE A 23 -9.98 3.96 -1.87
N PRO A 24 -9.06 3.63 -2.80
CA PRO A 24 -7.71 4.18 -2.77
C PRO A 24 -7.74 5.67 -3.14
N VAL A 25 -7.09 6.49 -2.32
CA VAL A 25 -6.83 7.91 -2.61
C VAL A 25 -5.33 8.06 -2.81
N PHE A 26 -4.92 8.54 -3.98
CA PHE A 26 -3.51 8.57 -4.38
C PHE A 26 -3.18 9.78 -5.25
N VAL A 27 -1.89 10.00 -5.44
CA VAL A 27 -1.31 10.98 -6.36
C VAL A 27 -0.22 10.29 -7.16
N ASP A 28 -0.12 10.61 -8.45
CA ASP A 28 1.03 10.24 -9.26
C ASP A 28 2.00 11.42 -9.33
N PHE A 29 3.29 11.15 -9.15
CA PHE A 29 4.33 12.17 -9.20
C PHE A 29 5.64 11.62 -9.76
N VAL A 30 6.49 12.52 -10.24
CA VAL A 30 7.80 12.18 -10.80
C VAL A 30 8.77 11.90 -9.65
N ALA A 31 9.40 10.73 -9.68
CA ALA A 31 10.33 10.25 -8.65
C ALA A 31 11.63 9.71 -9.26
N ASP A 32 12.09 10.28 -10.38
CA ASP A 32 13.25 9.81 -11.15
C ASP A 32 14.56 9.74 -10.34
N GLY A 33 14.64 10.49 -9.23
CA GLY A 33 15.77 10.47 -8.31
C GLY A 33 15.70 9.41 -7.21
N GLU A 34 14.62 8.62 -7.17
CA GLU A 34 14.39 7.60 -6.16
C GLU A 34 14.61 6.19 -6.74
N THR A 35 15.33 5.35 -6.00
CA THR A 35 15.20 3.89 -6.07
C THR A 35 14.18 3.42 -5.03
N PRO A 36 13.59 2.22 -5.18
CA PRO A 36 12.68 1.65 -4.17
C PRO A 36 13.27 1.66 -2.76
N ALA A 37 14.55 1.29 -2.61
CA ALA A 37 15.25 1.32 -1.33
C ALA A 37 15.41 2.74 -0.75
N SER A 38 15.72 3.74 -1.58
CA SER A 38 15.82 5.13 -1.11
C SER A 38 14.46 5.73 -0.73
N ALA A 39 13.39 5.37 -1.45
CA ALA A 39 12.03 5.75 -1.09
C ALA A 39 11.61 5.10 0.24
N PHE A 40 11.94 3.82 0.44
CA PHE A 40 11.73 3.11 1.70
C PHE A 40 12.38 3.80 2.88
N GLN A 41 13.66 4.15 2.77
CA GLN A 41 14.37 4.85 3.83
C GLN A 41 13.78 6.22 4.17
N LYS A 42 13.20 6.92 3.19
CA LYS A 42 12.57 8.24 3.39
C LYS A 42 11.20 8.16 4.05
N LEU A 43 10.48 7.06 3.86
CA LEU A 43 9.12 6.85 4.37
C LEU A 43 9.10 6.05 5.68
N ASP A 44 10.21 5.42 6.05
CA ASP A 44 10.33 4.68 7.30
C ASP A 44 10.17 5.60 8.52
N ASP A 45 9.17 5.30 9.35
CA ASP A 45 8.86 6.02 10.59
C ASP A 45 9.36 5.27 11.84
N GLY A 46 10.10 4.16 11.64
CA GLY A 46 10.57 3.27 12.71
C GLY A 46 9.49 2.30 13.21
N GLY A 47 8.31 2.29 12.60
CA GLY A 47 7.21 1.37 12.87
C GLY A 47 7.24 0.12 12.00
N TYR A 48 6.07 -0.50 11.83
CA TYR A 48 5.93 -1.63 10.92
C TYR A 48 5.92 -1.14 9.48
N SER A 49 6.84 -1.66 8.67
CA SER A 49 7.00 -1.31 7.27
C SER A 49 7.44 -2.51 6.43
N PHE A 50 7.23 -2.45 5.13
CA PHE A 50 7.70 -3.45 4.18
C PHE A 50 8.12 -2.83 2.84
N LEU A 51 9.05 -3.50 2.18
CA LEU A 51 9.43 -3.27 0.79
C LEU A 51 9.43 -4.62 0.07
N PHE A 52 8.62 -4.75 -0.98
CA PHE A 52 8.57 -5.91 -1.85
C PHE A 52 9.07 -5.53 -3.24
N GLU A 53 10.10 -6.23 -3.69
CA GLU A 53 10.71 -6.07 -5.01
C GLU A 53 10.65 -7.41 -5.76
N SER A 54 10.39 -7.36 -7.07
CA SER A 54 10.43 -8.55 -7.91
C SER A 54 11.88 -8.90 -8.25
N ALA A 55 12.25 -10.16 -8.07
CA ALA A 55 13.62 -10.65 -8.26
C ALA A 55 13.89 -11.30 -9.62
N GLU A 56 13.00 -11.16 -10.61
CA GLU A 56 13.19 -11.86 -11.90
C GLU A 56 14.39 -11.33 -12.69
N GLN A 57 15.34 -12.21 -13.03
CA GLN A 57 16.50 -11.94 -13.89
C GLN A 57 16.19 -12.23 -15.36
N THR A 58 15.28 -11.48 -15.96
CA THR A 58 15.21 -11.38 -17.44
C THR A 58 15.24 -9.91 -17.81
N GLU A 59 15.77 -9.55 -18.98
CA GLU A 59 16.06 -8.16 -19.39
C GLU A 59 14.82 -7.23 -19.49
N GLN A 60 13.65 -7.70 -19.05
CA GLN A 60 12.37 -6.97 -18.96
C GLN A 60 11.90 -6.75 -17.50
N SER A 61 12.76 -6.98 -16.50
CA SER A 61 12.37 -7.10 -15.10
C SER A 61 12.00 -5.79 -14.38
N GLY A 62 10.95 -5.89 -13.54
CA GLY A 62 10.61 -4.98 -12.44
C GLY A 62 9.86 -3.68 -12.79
N ARG A 63 8.59 -3.74 -13.26
CA ARG A 63 7.80 -2.51 -13.48
C ARG A 63 7.40 -1.79 -12.19
N TYR A 64 7.30 -2.51 -11.07
CA TYR A 64 6.78 -1.98 -9.82
C TYR A 64 7.50 -2.60 -8.61
N SER A 65 7.75 -1.78 -7.61
CA SER A 65 8.05 -2.19 -6.24
C SER A 65 6.90 -1.73 -5.35
N PHE A 66 6.57 -2.51 -4.32
CA PHE A 66 5.52 -2.16 -3.37
C PHE A 66 6.13 -1.81 -2.02
N LEU A 67 5.71 -0.68 -1.47
CA LEU A 67 6.15 -0.19 -0.19
C LEU A 67 4.93 0.11 0.68
N GLY A 68 5.01 -0.27 1.94
CA GLY A 68 4.01 0.08 2.95
C GLY A 68 4.68 0.47 4.25
N PHE A 69 4.11 1.46 4.94
CA PHE A 69 4.56 1.96 6.24
C PHE A 69 3.33 2.42 7.02
N SER A 70 3.47 2.56 8.35
CA SER A 70 2.39 3.00 9.26
C SER A 70 1.04 2.28 9.03
N PRO A 71 0.98 0.94 9.07
CA PRO A 71 -0.26 0.20 8.81
C PRO A 71 -1.36 0.57 9.80
N HIS A 72 -2.59 0.71 9.31
CA HIS A 72 -3.76 0.98 10.16
C HIS A 72 -4.08 -0.18 11.11
N LEU A 73 -3.79 -1.41 10.70
CA LEU A 73 -4.07 -2.63 11.46
C LEU A 73 -2.95 -3.64 11.27
N ILE A 74 -2.55 -4.28 12.36
CA ILE A 74 -1.58 -5.39 12.37
C ILE A 74 -2.29 -6.61 12.95
N ILE A 75 -2.29 -7.69 12.18
CA ILE A 75 -2.84 -8.97 12.60
C ILE A 75 -1.66 -9.89 12.87
N ARG A 76 -1.65 -10.50 14.05
CA ARG A 76 -0.62 -11.45 14.46
C ARG A 76 -1.32 -12.71 14.97
N GLY A 77 -0.85 -13.87 14.52
CA GLY A 77 -1.25 -15.14 15.13
C GLY A 77 -0.51 -15.37 16.45
N GLU A 78 -1.22 -15.84 17.47
CA GLU A 78 -0.64 -16.38 18.69
C GLU A 78 -0.55 -17.92 18.61
N ASP A 79 0.31 -18.50 19.45
CA ASP A 79 0.48 -19.96 19.48
C ASP A 79 -0.84 -20.65 19.84
N GLY A 80 -1.30 -21.55 18.96
CA GLY A 80 -2.53 -22.32 19.16
C GLY A 80 -3.79 -21.70 18.56
N GLU A 81 -3.73 -20.50 17.98
CA GLU A 81 -4.81 -19.95 17.15
C GLU A 81 -4.58 -20.20 15.66
N ASP A 82 -5.67 -20.30 14.88
CA ASP A 82 -5.60 -20.26 13.42
C ASP A 82 -5.55 -18.80 12.94
N PRO A 83 -4.38 -18.30 12.46
CA PRO A 83 -4.25 -16.92 12.00
C PRO A 83 -5.13 -16.62 10.78
N LEU A 84 -5.51 -17.63 9.98
CA LEU A 84 -6.37 -17.44 8.82
C LEU A 84 -7.81 -17.15 9.24
N ALA A 85 -8.29 -17.78 10.31
CA ALA A 85 -9.62 -17.50 10.86
C ALA A 85 -9.72 -16.06 11.42
N VAL A 86 -8.63 -15.53 12.00
CA VAL A 86 -8.57 -14.13 12.45
C VAL A 86 -8.58 -13.19 11.24
N LEU A 87 -7.77 -13.49 10.22
CA LEU A 87 -7.71 -12.70 8.99
C LEU A 87 -9.06 -12.66 8.28
N GLU A 88 -9.75 -13.80 8.14
CA GLU A 88 -11.06 -13.87 7.50
C GLU A 88 -12.09 -12.97 8.20
N LYS A 89 -12.13 -12.96 9.53
CA LYS A 89 -13.02 -12.08 10.30
C LYS A 89 -12.74 -10.60 10.09
N VAL A 90 -11.47 -10.24 9.93
CA VAL A 90 -11.09 -8.85 9.63
C VAL A 90 -11.46 -8.49 8.19
N MET A 91 -11.12 -9.36 7.24
CA MET A 91 -11.38 -9.16 5.82
C MET A 91 -12.87 -9.06 5.51
N ALA A 92 -13.73 -9.78 6.25
CA ALA A 92 -15.19 -9.69 6.11
C ALA A 92 -15.78 -8.29 6.40
N ARG A 93 -15.00 -7.36 6.97
CA ARG A 93 -15.41 -5.96 7.21
C ARG A 93 -15.19 -5.07 5.98
N PHE A 94 -14.40 -5.54 5.02
CA PHE A 94 -14.05 -4.86 3.77
C PHE A 94 -14.79 -5.56 2.63
#